data_AF-A0A8T8HXM4-F1
#
_entry.id   AF-A0A8T8HXM4-F1
#
_cell.length_a   1.000
_cell.length_b   1.000
_cell.length_c   1.000
_cell.angle_alpha   90.00
_cell.angle_beta   90.00
_cell.angle_gamma   90.00
#
_symmetry.space_group_name_H-M   'P 1'
#
loop_
_entity.id
_entity.type
_entity.pdbx_description
1 polymer ?
#
loop_
_entity_poly.entity_id
_entity_poly.type
_entity_poly.pdbx_seq_one_letter_code
_entity_poly.pdbx_strand_id
1 'polypeptide(L)' 'MHPDDYPGDLLCRQVVVRLAAEFSGTLSRKVVADTVFAARRDLDGQVVPEALGEMLHRLAHHRLGGLCVPTRTA' A
#
# COMPACT_ATOMS: atom_id res chain seq x y z
N MET A 1 10.79 23.41 -3.54
CA MET A 1 10.28 22.11 -3.07
C MET A 1 10.81 21.05 -4.02
N HIS A 2 11.71 20.18 -3.57
CA HIS A 2 12.30 19.11 -4.40
C HIS A 2 11.34 17.92 -4.37
N PRO A 3 11.04 17.25 -5.51
CA PRO A 3 10.08 16.13 -5.56
C PRO A 3 10.50 14.91 -4.70
N ASP A 4 11.77 14.82 -4.30
CA ASP A 4 12.31 13.79 -3.40
C ASP A 4 12.05 14.06 -1.90
N ASP A 5 11.57 15.24 -1.52
CA ASP A 5 11.35 15.64 -0.12
C ASP A 5 9.87 15.50 0.32
N TYR A 6 9.04 14.80 -0.47
CA TYR A 6 7.65 14.54 -0.05
C TYR A 6 7.66 13.57 1.14
N PRO A 7 7.18 13.95 2.33
CA PRO A 7 7.06 13.04 3.49
C PRO A 7 6.19 11.81 3.19
N GLY A 8 5.43 11.85 2.09
CA GLY A 8 4.74 10.70 1.52
C GLY A 8 5.67 9.57 1.05
N ASP A 9 6.86 9.83 0.54
CA ASP A 9 7.71 8.73 0.04
C ASP A 9 8.22 7.86 1.20
N LEU A 10 8.64 8.50 2.30
CA LEU A 10 9.07 7.83 3.53
C LEU A 10 7.96 6.98 4.16
N LEU A 11 6.74 7.53 4.26
CA LEU A 11 5.59 6.78 4.79
C LEU A 11 5.22 5.62 3.85
N CYS A 12 5.31 5.79 2.54
CA CYS A 12 5.08 4.71 1.57
C CYS A 12 6.09 3.57 1.78
N ARG A 13 7.38 3.89 1.87
CA ARG A 13 8.42 2.88 2.09
C ARG A 13 8.21 2.10 3.38
N GLN A 14 7.84 2.75 4.48
CA GLN A 14 7.55 2.06 5.75
C GLN A 14 6.34 1.12 5.62
N VAL A 15 5.27 1.56 4.96
CA VAL A 15 4.08 0.73 4.71
C VAL A 15 4.42 -0.46 3.80
N VAL A 16 5.24 -0.25 2.76
CA VAL A 16 5.72 -1.34 1.88
C VAL A 16 6.52 -2.37 2.67
N VAL A 17 7.42 -1.94 3.57
CA VAL A 17 8.23 -2.89 4.37
C VAL A 17 7.34 -3.72 5.30
N ARG A 18 6.36 -3.09 5.97
CA ARG A 18 5.44 -3.81 6.85
C ARG A 18 4.55 -4.80 6.09
N LEU A 19 3.90 -4.34 5.02
CA LEU A 19 3.04 -5.20 4.20
C LEU A 19 3.84 -6.31 3.50
N ALA A 20 5.07 -6.03 3.06
CA ALA A 20 5.91 -7.08 2.45
C ALA A 20 6.30 -8.17 3.46
N ALA A 21 6.44 -7.82 4.75
CA ALA A 21 6.65 -8.78 5.81
C ALA A 21 5.36 -9.58 6.12
N GLU A 22 4.20 -8.92 6.18
CA GLU A 22 2.91 -9.56 6.45
C GLU A 22 2.47 -10.52 5.34
N PHE A 23 2.67 -10.12 4.08
CA PHE A 23 2.33 -10.94 2.90
C PHE A 23 3.50 -11.79 2.40
N SER A 24 4.58 -11.88 3.20
CA SER A 24 5.75 -12.68 2.87
C SER A 24 5.34 -14.14 2.67
N GLY A 25 5.73 -14.71 1.53
CA GLY A 25 5.38 -16.09 1.15
C GLY A 25 4.08 -16.23 0.35
N THR A 26 3.26 -15.17 0.24
CA THR A 26 2.06 -15.17 -0.64
C THR A 26 2.19 -14.18 -1.80
N LEU A 27 2.72 -12.98 -1.54
CA LEU A 27 2.88 -11.94 -2.55
C LEU A 27 4.34 -11.46 -2.62
N SER A 28 4.79 -11.19 -3.84
CA SER A 28 6.14 -10.63 -4.05
C SER A 28 6.18 -9.17 -3.59
N ARG A 29 7.32 -8.76 -3.03
CA ARG A 29 7.57 -7.38 -2.57
C ARG A 29 7.30 -6.34 -3.66
N LYS A 30 7.51 -6.68 -4.93
CA LYS A 30 7.23 -5.80 -6.08
C LYS A 30 5.73 -5.50 -6.22
N VAL A 31 4.87 -6.50 -6.03
CA VAL A 31 3.40 -6.36 -6.11
C VAL A 31 2.88 -5.51 -4.95
N VAL A 32 3.43 -5.74 -3.75
CA VAL A 32 3.11 -4.94 -2.56
C VAL A 32 3.50 -3.47 -2.76
N ALA A 33 4.71 -3.22 -3.28
CA ALA A 33 5.18 -1.86 -3.56
C ALA A 33 4.27 -1.14 -4.56
N ASP A 34 3.99 -1.77 -5.71
CA ASP A 34 3.15 -1.19 -6.77
C ASP A 34 1.74 -0.84 -6.24
N THR A 35 1.15 -1.73 -5.44
CA THR A 35 -0.16 -1.53 -4.82
C THR A 35 -0.16 -0.34 -3.85
N VAL A 36 0.90 -0.19 -3.03
CA VAL A 36 1.01 0.91 -2.06
C VAL A 36 1.21 2.26 -2.76
N PHE A 37 2.01 2.31 -3.83
CA PHE A 37 2.19 3.54 -4.61
C PHE A 37 0.93 3.92 -5.40
N ALA A 38 0.20 2.94 -5.96
CA ALA A 38 -1.09 3.18 -6.58
C ALA A 38 -2.11 3.74 -5.58
N ALA A 39 -2.17 3.18 -4.36
CA ALA A 39 -3.04 3.66 -3.29
C ALA A 39 -2.64 5.06 -2.80
N ARG A 40 -1.34 5.38 -2.71
CA ARG A 40 -0.87 6.75 -2.43
C ARG A 40 -1.37 7.71 -3.50
N ARG A 41 -1.22 7.37 -4.77
CA ARG A 41 -1.64 8.24 -5.89
C ARG A 41 -3.14 8.45 -5.96
N ASP A 42 -3.92 7.46 -5.55
CA ASP A 42 -5.39 7.55 -5.42
C ASP A 42 -5.80 8.52 -4.29
N LEU A 43 -5.02 8.56 -3.21
CA LEU A 43 -5.26 9.43 -2.07
C LEU A 43 -4.60 10.82 -2.21
N ASP A 44 -3.56 10.94 -3.03
CA ASP A 44 -2.88 12.19 -3.38
C ASP A 44 -3.83 13.04 -4.24
N GLY A 45 -4.49 14.00 -3.58
CA GLY A 45 -5.53 14.84 -4.16
C GLY A 45 -6.90 14.77 -3.48
N GLN A 46 -7.15 13.78 -2.61
CA GLN A 46 -8.43 13.62 -1.91
C GLN A 46 -8.37 13.73 -0.37
N VAL A 47 -7.20 13.66 0.27
CA VAL A 47 -7.14 13.47 1.74
C VAL A 47 -6.00 14.25 2.42
N VAL A 48 -6.31 14.83 3.58
CA VAL A 48 -5.38 15.52 4.50
C VAL A 48 -4.36 14.51 5.06
N PRO A 49 -3.04 14.80 5.07
CA PRO A 49 -1.96 13.82 5.28
C PRO A 49 -2.04 12.96 6.56
N GLU A 50 -2.70 13.43 7.63
CA GLU A 50 -2.83 12.69 8.91
C GLU A 50 -3.82 11.51 8.84
N ALA A 51 -4.92 11.63 8.09
CA ALA A 51 -5.89 10.54 7.92
C ALA A 51 -5.47 9.54 6.84
N LEU A 52 -4.51 9.93 6.00
CA LEU A 52 -4.10 9.21 4.81
C LEU A 52 -3.38 7.90 5.16
N GLY A 53 -2.60 7.85 6.23
CA GLY A 53 -1.90 6.64 6.67
C GLY A 53 -2.84 5.50 7.09
N GLU A 54 -3.81 5.79 7.96
CA GLU A 54 -4.83 4.84 8.43
C GLU A 54 -5.71 4.34 7.27
N MET A 55 -6.12 5.25 6.38
CA MET A 55 -7.02 4.90 5.29
C MET A 55 -6.31 4.09 4.20
N LEU A 56 -5.04 4.40 3.92
CA LEU A 56 -4.17 3.62 3.02
C LEU A 56 -3.91 2.23 3.59
N HIS A 57 -3.71 2.10 4.91
CA HIS A 57 -3.58 0.80 5.58
C HIS A 57 -4.83 -0.05 5.40
N ARG A 58 -6.03 0.49 5.66
CA ARG A 58 -7.30 -0.25 5.50
C ARG A 58 -7.55 -0.65 4.05
N LEU A 59 -7.31 0.25 3.10
CA LEU A 59 -7.53 -0.01 1.67
C LEU A 59 -6.56 -1.08 1.13
N ALA A 60 -5.28 -0.96 1.48
CA ALA A 60 -4.27 -1.95 1.10
C ALA A 60 -4.61 -3.31 1.68
N HIS A 61 -4.98 -3.39 2.97
CA HIS A 61 -5.35 -4.64 3.61
C HIS A 61 -6.55 -5.32 2.92
N HIS A 62 -7.59 -4.55 2.57
CA HIS A 62 -8.76 -5.08 1.86
C HIS A 62 -8.41 -5.62 0.47
N ARG A 63 -7.64 -4.87 -0.32
CA ARG A 63 -7.22 -5.29 -1.67
C ARG A 63 -6.32 -6.53 -1.62
N LEU A 64 -5.37 -6.57 -0.69
CA LEU A 64 -4.47 -7.71 -0.54
C LEU A 64 -5.20 -8.96 0.00
N GLY A 65 -6.19 -8.79 0.89
CA GLY A 65 -7.05 -9.88 1.32
C GLY A 65 -7.84 -10.52 0.16
N GLY A 66 -8.28 -9.71 -0.81
CA GLY A 66 -8.91 -10.18 -2.04
C GLY A 66 -7.94 -10.88 -3.03
N LEU A 67 -6.64 -10.64 -2.92
CA LEU A 67 -5.61 -11.33 -3.71
C LEU A 67 -5.12 -12.62 -3.05
N CYS A 68 -5.20 -12.72 -1.71
CA CYS A 68 -4.83 -13.91 -0.95
C CYS A 68 -5.88 -15.02 -0.97
N VAL A 69 -7.13 -14.74 -1.35
CA VAL A 69 -8.13 -15.81 -1.49
C VAL A 69 -7.78 -16.63 -2.73
N PRO A 70 -7.43 -17.93 -2.60
CA PRO A 70 -7.30 -18.78 -3.77
C PRO A 70 -8.68 -18.85 -4.42
N THR A 71 -8.76 -18.39 -5.66
CA THR A 71 -9.92 -18.62 -6.53
C THR A 71 -10.13 -20.12 -6.57
N ARG A 72 -11.12 -20.62 -5.83
CA ARG A 72 -11.53 -22.01 -5.88
C ARG A 72 -12.30 -22.16 -7.19
N THR A 73 -11.57 -22.42 -8.27
CA THR A 73 -12.13 -22.93 -9.53
C THR A 73 -12.90 -24.20 -9.21
N ALA A 74 -14.22 -24.12 -9.32
CA ALA A 74 -15.12 -25.25 -9.44
C ALA A 74 -15.40 -25.48 -10.93
#